data_AF-A0A1J5WFD6-F1
#
_entry.id   AF-A0A1J5WFD6-F1
#
_cell.length_a   1.000
_cell.length_b   1.000
_cell.length_c   1.000
_cell.angle_alpha   90.00
_cell.angle_beta   90.00
_cell.angle_gamma   90.00
#
_symmetry.space_group_name_H-M   'P 1'
#
loop_
_entity.id
_entity.type
_entity.pdbx_description
1 polymer ?
#
loop_
_entity_poly.entity_id
_entity_poly.type
_entity_poly.pdbx_seq_one_letter_code
_entity_poly.pdbx_strand_id
1 'polypeptide(L)'
;GLINILPKLRIHGDCEIESLRLSASEKEHVAAVLAQEKPFCVGRVKNMFLWGYAASVITKMTIHEDNTMESLVLAGNEDELSRILEEGDNSIDLGRIRTGGLVYVPERIKR
;
A
#
# COMPACT_ATOMS: atom_id res chain seq x y z
N GLY A 1 -4.66 -12.53 9.47
CA GLY A 1 -5.50 -12.11 8.32
C GLY A 1 -4.95 -12.65 7.02
N LEU A 2 -5.81 -13.00 6.06
CA LEU A 2 -5.46 -13.64 4.77
C LEU A 2 -4.84 -12.69 3.74
N ILE A 3 -3.90 -11.82 4.12
CA ILE A 3 -3.29 -10.84 3.19
C ILE A 3 -2.51 -11.55 2.07
N ASN A 4 -2.02 -12.77 2.33
CA ASN A 4 -1.26 -13.60 1.39
C ASN A 4 -2.01 -13.98 0.10
N ILE A 5 -3.33 -13.76 0.01
CA ILE A 5 -4.07 -14.01 -1.24
C ILE A 5 -4.00 -12.86 -2.23
N LEU A 6 -3.64 -11.64 -1.79
CA LEU A 6 -3.68 -10.45 -2.65
C LEU A 6 -2.86 -10.60 -3.94
N PRO A 7 -1.61 -11.09 -3.94
CA PRO A 7 -0.84 -11.25 -5.18
C PRO A 7 -1.45 -12.28 -6.15
N LYS A 8 -2.37 -13.12 -5.67
CA LYS A 8 -3.07 -14.13 -6.48
C LYS A 8 -4.38 -13.62 -7.07
N LEU A 9 -4.88 -12.46 -6.61
CA LEU A 9 -6.08 -11.85 -7.18
C LEU A 9 -5.73 -11.27 -8.55
N ARG A 10 -6.38 -11.77 -9.59
CA ARG A 10 -6.27 -11.20 -10.94
C ARG A 10 -7.21 -10.01 -11.05
N ILE A 11 -6.75 -8.85 -10.61
CA ILE A 11 -7.44 -7.58 -10.81
C ILE A 11 -7.09 -7.10 -12.22
N HIS A 12 -8.08 -6.95 -13.10
CA HIS A 12 -7.85 -6.44 -14.45
C HIS A 12 -7.44 -4.95 -14.36
N GLY A 13 -6.61 -4.46 -15.29
CA GLY A 13 -6.16 -3.05 -15.28
C GLY A 13 -7.31 -2.03 -15.32
N ASP A 14 -8.45 -2.45 -15.88
CA ASP A 14 -9.69 -1.66 -15.96
C ASP A 14 -10.58 -1.75 -14.71
N CYS A 15 -10.22 -2.56 -13.72
CA CYS A 15 -10.96 -2.65 -12.47
C CYS A 15 -10.64 -1.44 -11.58
N GLU A 16 -11.70 -0.80 -11.10
CA GLU A 16 -11.63 0.25 -10.09
C GLU A 16 -12.10 -0.30 -8.73
N ILE A 17 -11.24 -0.16 -7.74
CA ILE A 17 -11.52 -0.52 -6.34
C ILE A 17 -11.87 0.75 -5.58
N GLU A 18 -13.12 0.82 -5.10
CA GLU A 18 -13.59 1.95 -4.31
C GLU A 18 -12.84 2.06 -2.97
N SER A 19 -12.53 0.94 -2.33
CA SER A 19 -11.80 0.89 -1.06
C SER A 19 -10.99 -0.40 -0.90
N LEU A 20 -9.66 -0.27 -0.76
CA LEU A 20 -8.77 -1.34 -0.33
C LEU A 20 -8.43 -1.16 1.15
N ARG A 21 -8.85 -2.09 2.00
CA ARG A 21 -8.63 -2.06 3.45
C ARG A 21 -7.89 -3.31 3.90
N LEU A 22 -6.68 -3.15 4.43
CA LEU A 22 -5.85 -4.24 4.92
C LEU A 22 -5.40 -3.97 6.35
N SER A 23 -5.49 -4.98 7.21
CA SER A 23 -4.90 -4.94 8.54
C SER A 23 -4.20 -6.25 8.88
N ALA A 24 -3.06 -6.14 9.54
CA ALA A 24 -2.35 -7.27 10.11
C ALA A 24 -1.75 -6.89 11.45
N SER A 25 -2.08 -7.67 12.47
CA SER A 25 -1.50 -7.58 13.82
C SER A 25 -0.18 -8.32 13.98
N GLU A 26 0.20 -9.15 13.01
CA GLU A 26 1.37 -10.03 13.08
C GLU A 26 2.11 -10.02 11.73
N LYS A 27 3.44 -10.10 11.79
CA LYS A 27 4.35 -10.04 10.63
C LYS A 27 4.16 -11.25 9.71
N GLU A 28 3.81 -12.40 10.28
CA GLU A 28 3.60 -13.68 9.60
C GLU A 28 2.46 -13.59 8.57
N HIS A 29 1.46 -12.74 8.83
CA HIS A 29 0.33 -12.52 7.92
C HIS A 29 0.72 -11.83 6.60
N VAL A 30 1.84 -11.10 6.59
CA VAL A 30 2.32 -10.36 5.42
C VAL A 30 3.60 -10.93 4.84
N ALA A 31 4.25 -11.86 5.54
CA ALA A 31 5.54 -12.42 5.17
C ALA A 31 5.59 -12.96 3.73
N ALA A 32 4.55 -13.68 3.28
CA ALA A 32 4.53 -14.25 1.93
C ALA A 32 4.35 -13.18 0.83
N VAL A 33 3.68 -12.07 1.15
CA VAL A 33 3.57 -10.93 0.23
C VAL A 33 4.87 -10.16 0.18
N LEU A 34 5.50 -9.94 1.34
CA LEU A 34 6.77 -9.23 1.43
C LEU A 34 7.96 -10.01 0.86
N ALA A 35 7.83 -11.33 0.73
CA ALA A 35 8.80 -12.19 0.07
C ALA A 35 8.66 -12.20 -1.46
N GLN A 36 7.64 -11.53 -2.04
CA GLN A 36 7.54 -11.39 -3.49
C GLN A 36 8.68 -10.55 -4.02
N GLU A 37 9.41 -11.09 -5.01
CA GLU A 37 10.47 -10.33 -5.71
C GLU A 37 9.88 -9.20 -6.56
N LYS A 38 8.74 -9.46 -7.19
CA LYS A 38 8.07 -8.51 -8.08
C LYS A 38 6.85 -7.92 -7.38
N PRO A 39 6.68 -6.59 -7.44
CA PRO A 39 5.44 -5.96 -7.02
C PRO A 39 4.23 -6.53 -7.77
N PHE A 40 3.07 -6.57 -7.12
CA PHE A 40 1.81 -6.94 -7.75
C PHE A 40 0.91 -5.72 -7.96
N CYS A 41 0.17 -5.72 -9.06
CA CYS A 41 -0.72 -4.61 -9.40
C CYS A 41 -2.06 -4.76 -8.67
N VAL A 42 -2.51 -3.68 -8.02
CA VAL A 42 -3.85 -3.60 -7.39
C VAL A 42 -4.88 -2.86 -8.26
N GLY A 43 -4.52 -2.49 -9.49
CA GLY A 43 -5.39 -1.75 -10.41
C GLY A 43 -5.57 -0.28 -10.01
N ARG A 44 -6.75 0.29 -10.26
CA ARG A 44 -7.12 1.62 -9.78
C ARG A 44 -7.75 1.52 -8.40
N VAL A 45 -7.33 2.36 -7.46
CA VAL A 45 -7.82 2.40 -6.08
C VAL A 45 -8.12 3.84 -5.68
N LYS A 46 -9.38 4.11 -5.33
CA LYS A 46 -9.80 5.41 -4.79
C LYS A 46 -9.31 5.60 -3.36
N ASN A 47 -9.63 4.68 -2.47
CA ASN A 47 -9.28 4.80 -1.05
C ASN A 47 -8.46 3.60 -0.59
N MET A 48 -7.28 3.84 -0.03
CA MET A 48 -6.40 2.79 0.50
C MET A 48 -6.14 3.03 1.99
N PHE A 49 -6.44 2.01 2.81
CA PHE A 49 -6.23 2.03 4.24
C PHE A 49 -5.42 0.81 4.67
N LEU A 50 -4.20 1.02 5.13
CA LEU A 50 -3.29 -0.04 5.56
C LEU A 50 -2.93 0.17 7.03
N TRP A 51 -3.24 -0.83 7.86
CA TRP A 51 -3.03 -0.80 9.30
C TRP A 51 -2.11 -1.89 9.81
N GLY A 52 -1.26 -1.54 10.77
CA GLY A 52 -0.28 -2.44 11.37
C GLY A 52 0.74 -2.96 10.35
N TYR A 53 1.12 -4.22 10.45
CA TYR A 53 2.05 -4.86 9.50
C TYR A 53 1.56 -4.83 8.04
N ALA A 54 0.26 -4.64 7.79
CA ALA A 54 -0.26 -4.49 6.43
C ALA A 54 0.26 -3.24 5.71
N ALA A 55 0.66 -2.20 6.46
CA ALA A 55 1.24 -1.00 5.89
C ALA A 55 2.54 -1.29 5.13
N SER A 56 3.36 -2.23 5.63
CA SER A 56 4.60 -2.64 4.95
C SER A 56 4.39 -3.30 3.60
N VAL A 57 3.19 -3.81 3.31
CA VAL A 57 2.86 -4.48 2.04
C VAL A 57 2.87 -3.50 0.87
N ILE A 58 2.71 -2.20 1.13
CA ILE A 58 2.72 -1.17 0.10
C ILE A 58 4.00 -1.17 -0.74
N THR A 59 5.13 -1.60 -0.17
CA THR A 59 6.41 -1.69 -0.89
C THR A 59 6.43 -2.80 -1.95
N LYS A 60 5.45 -3.71 -1.92
CA LYS A 60 5.26 -4.79 -2.91
C LYS A 60 4.03 -4.56 -3.78
N MET A 61 3.46 -3.36 -3.78
CA MET A 61 2.32 -3.01 -4.61
C MET A 61 2.73 -2.06 -5.74
N THR A 62 2.07 -2.20 -6.88
CA THR A 62 1.98 -1.14 -7.90
C THR A 62 0.53 -0.75 -8.12
N ILE A 63 0.33 0.52 -8.45
CA ILE A 63 -0.98 1.08 -8.76
C ILE A 63 -1.00 1.42 -10.26
N HIS A 64 -2.17 1.33 -10.88
CA HIS A 64 -2.33 1.66 -12.29
C HIS A 64 -1.92 3.12 -12.58
N GLU A 65 -1.28 3.39 -13.72
CA GLU A 65 -0.77 4.73 -14.09
C GLU A 65 -1.87 5.80 -14.12
N ASP A 66 -3.05 5.45 -14.63
CA ASP A 66 -4.25 6.31 -14.64
C ASP A 66 -4.98 6.40 -13.30
N ASN A 67 -4.40 5.90 -12.20
CA ASN A 67 -5.05 5.98 -10.91
C ASN A 67 -5.13 7.42 -10.41
N THR A 68 -6.32 7.79 -9.94
CA THR A 68 -6.59 9.06 -9.26
C THR A 68 -7.04 8.74 -7.84
N MET A 69 -6.07 8.53 -6.95
CA MET A 69 -6.35 8.18 -5.56
C MET A 69 -7.00 9.33 -4.82
N GLU A 70 -8.06 9.05 -4.08
CA GLU A 70 -8.75 9.99 -3.21
C GLU A 70 -8.24 10.00 -1.79
N SER A 71 -7.73 8.88 -1.26
CA SER A 71 -7.16 8.86 0.09
C SER A 71 -6.16 7.72 0.26
N LEU A 72 -5.04 8.01 0.92
CA LEU A 72 -4.11 7.00 1.44
C LEU A 72 -3.95 7.20 2.94
N VAL A 73 -4.20 6.14 3.71
CA VAL A 73 -3.92 6.08 5.14
C VAL A 73 -2.96 4.93 5.41
N LEU A 74 -1.81 5.28 5.99
CA LEU A 74 -0.82 4.34 6.52
C LEU A 74 -0.72 4.57 8.02
N ALA A 75 -1.01 3.53 8.81
CA ALA A 75 -0.92 3.63 10.26
C ALA A 75 -0.32 2.35 10.84
N GLY A 76 0.72 2.51 11.64
CA GLY A 76 1.42 1.44 12.33
C GLY A 76 2.41 2.04 13.31
N ASN A 77 2.90 1.24 14.23
CA ASN A 77 4.00 1.61 15.11
C ASN A 77 5.35 1.58 14.37
N GLU A 78 6.42 1.99 15.04
CA GLU A 78 7.77 2.03 14.46
C GLU A 78 8.23 0.66 13.97
N ASP A 79 7.96 -0.41 14.73
CA ASP A 79 8.33 -1.78 14.36
C ASP A 79 7.58 -2.27 13.12
N GLU A 80 6.29 -1.93 12.98
CA GLU A 80 5.42 -2.32 11.86
C GLU A 80 5.79 -1.59 10.56
N LEU A 81 6.28 -0.35 10.68
CA LEU A 81 6.65 0.50 9.54
C LEU A 81 8.15 0.47 9.23
N SER A 82 8.99 -0.09 10.12
CA SER A 82 10.45 -0.20 9.99
C SER A 82 10.87 -0.67 8.59
N ARG A 83 10.23 -1.72 8.07
CA ARG A 83 10.50 -2.30 6.75
C ARG A 83 10.26 -1.37 5.58
N ILE A 84 9.35 -0.40 5.69
CA ILE A 84 9.11 0.60 4.62
C ILE A 84 10.36 1.45 4.43
N LEU A 85 11.07 1.74 5.52
CA LEU A 85 12.28 2.57 5.55
C LEU A 85 13.57 1.76 5.26
N GLU A 86 13.47 0.44 5.19
CA GLU A 86 14.59 -0.46 4.87
C GLU A 86 14.68 -0.76 3.36
N GLU A 87 13.60 -0.53 2.60
CA GLU A 87 13.55 -0.80 1.16
C GLU A 87 14.23 0.34 0.38
N GLY A 88 15.45 0.06 -0.11
CA GLY A 88 16.13 0.75 -1.21
C GLY A 88 15.92 2.26 -1.31
N ASP A 89 15.20 2.68 -2.37
CA ASP A 89 15.00 4.09 -2.71
C ASP A 89 14.01 4.83 -1.79
N ASN A 90 13.44 4.13 -0.80
CA ASN A 90 12.47 4.66 0.16
C ASN A 90 11.29 5.38 -0.51
N SER A 91 10.99 5.04 -1.76
CA SER A 91 9.96 5.69 -2.55
C SER A 91 8.86 4.69 -2.91
N ILE A 92 7.64 5.19 -2.98
CA ILE A 92 6.45 4.40 -3.36
C ILE A 92 5.74 5.21 -4.44
N ASP A 93 5.59 4.62 -5.62
CA ASP A 93 4.80 5.23 -6.68
C ASP A 93 3.30 4.97 -6.46
N LEU A 94 2.56 6.04 -6.23
CA LEU A 94 1.12 6.03 -5.99
C LEU A 94 0.31 6.59 -7.16
N GLY A 95 0.97 7.02 -8.23
CA GLY A 95 0.35 7.79 -9.30
C GLY A 95 -0.19 9.14 -8.82
N ARG A 96 -1.35 9.56 -9.35
CA ARG A 96 -1.96 10.84 -8.99
C ARG A 96 -2.80 10.71 -7.73
N ILE A 97 -2.61 11.62 -6.78
CA ILE A 97 -3.44 11.73 -5.57
C ILE A 97 -4.22 13.05 -5.64
N ARG A 98 -5.53 13.01 -5.43
CA ARG A 98 -6.35 14.21 -5.28
C ARG A 98 -5.88 14.96 -4.04
N THR A 99 -5.65 16.26 -4.18
CA THR A 99 -5.03 17.14 -3.18
C THR A 99 -5.79 17.23 -1.84
N GLY A 100 -7.03 16.74 -1.74
CA GLY A 100 -7.79 16.59 -0.50
C GLY A 100 -7.64 15.24 0.21
N GLY A 101 -6.84 14.32 -0.34
CA GLY A 101 -6.76 12.92 0.07
C GLY A 101 -5.68 12.53 1.06
N LEU A 102 -4.77 13.45 1.34
CA LEU A 102 -3.71 13.23 2.29
C LEU A 102 -4.14 13.79 3.64
N VAL A 103 -4.89 13.00 4.41
CA VAL A 103 -5.39 13.40 5.73
C VAL A 103 -4.23 13.62 6.73
N TYR A 104 -3.06 13.03 6.48
CA TYR A 104 -1.82 13.33 7.22
C TYR A 104 -0.58 13.05 6.36
N VAL A 105 0.17 14.11 6.04
CA VAL A 105 1.54 14.02 5.52
C VAL A 105 2.49 14.46 6.62
N PRO A 106 3.36 13.57 7.16
CA PRO A 106 4.41 13.98 8.08
C PRO A 106 5.26 15.09 7.44
N GLU A 107 5.54 16.17 8.17
CA GLU A 107 6.24 17.35 7.60
C GLU A 107 7.57 17.03 6.91
N ARG A 108 8.18 15.89 7.25
CA ARG A 108 9.43 15.41 6.65
C ARG A 108 9.31 15.00 5.17
N ILE A 109 8.10 14.84 4.64
CA ILE A 109 7.84 14.39 3.25
C ILE A 109 7.32 15.54 2.36
N LYS A 110 7.04 16.72 2.94
CA LYS A 110 6.75 17.93 2.15
C LYS A 110 8.06 18.45 1.55
N ARG A 111 8.41 18.01 0.34
CA ARG A 111 9.38 18.68 -0.54
C ARG A 111 8.67 19.22 -1.76
#